data_AF-A0A1X1I687-F1
#
_entry.id   AF-A0A1X1I687-F1
#
_cell.length_a   1.000
_cell.length_b   1.000
_cell.length_c   1.000
_cell.angle_alpha   90.00
_cell.angle_beta   90.00
_cell.angle_gamma   90.00
#
_symmetry.space_group_name_H-M   'P 1'
#
loop_
_entity.id
_entity.type
_entity.pdbx_description
1 polymer ?
#
loop_
_entity_poly.entity_id
_entity_poly.type
_entity_poly.pdbx_seq_one_letter_code
_entity_poly.pdbx_strand_id
1 'polypeptide(L)'
;MNHYQKKIVKGTVYSLLSGLIWGICGILGEYFFTHYPVSSGWITSMRLLVAGSLVLGLSAFQLRSHLLDIWRDKKNYLPFLAYAILGIFSVQFFFYLCVEYSNATTATILQFISPVFILFYNRIIYQKKASITAVFYVLIAMLGVFLMATKGDLSQLSMTPLALVTGLLSAVGVMFNVILPQRFARRYGFVPTVGWGMILAGLFSNFLYPIYQISFQVDLVSVLICLTIAVFGTAFAFFLSMKAVSLVSPLVVSVVSASEPLSSALLSVLFLGLVMDGFLALAMVLIIVPMIFLSVEEAKQAQ
;
A
#
# COMPACT_ATOMS: atom_id res chain seq x y z
N MET A 1 -0.65 15.95 29.93
CA MET A 1 -1.23 15.51 28.64
C MET A 1 -2.67 15.05 28.85
N ASN A 2 -3.62 15.73 28.23
CA ASN A 2 -5.05 15.42 28.38
C ASN A 2 -5.44 14.14 27.61
N HIS A 3 -6.59 13.51 27.92
CA HIS A 3 -7.01 12.23 27.32
C HIS A 3 -7.03 12.27 25.78
N TYR A 4 -7.46 13.39 25.21
CA TYR A 4 -7.45 13.65 23.77
C TYR A 4 -6.03 13.66 23.16
N GLN A 5 -5.08 14.34 23.80
CA GLN A 5 -3.68 14.36 23.35
C GLN A 5 -3.04 12.97 23.42
N LYS A 6 -3.34 12.20 24.49
CA LYS A 6 -2.89 10.80 24.60
C LYS A 6 -3.43 9.93 23.45
N LYS A 7 -4.69 10.15 23.04
CA LYS A 7 -5.32 9.44 21.93
C LYS A 7 -4.63 9.74 20.59
N ILE A 8 -4.33 11.02 20.33
CA ILE A 8 -3.62 11.45 19.12
C ILE A 8 -2.22 10.84 19.06
N VAL A 9 -1.43 10.98 20.12
CA VAL A 9 -0.06 10.43 20.17
C VAL A 9 -0.08 8.93 19.92
N LYS A 10 -0.99 8.18 20.56
CA LYS A 10 -1.13 6.73 20.33
C LYS A 10 -1.48 6.40 18.88
N GLY A 11 -2.43 7.11 18.27
CA GLY A 11 -2.81 6.88 16.87
C GLY A 11 -1.67 7.19 15.90
N THR A 12 -0.95 8.29 16.11
CA THR A 12 0.25 8.65 15.35
C THR A 12 1.34 7.59 15.47
N VAL A 13 1.62 7.09 16.68
CA VAL A 13 2.60 6.03 16.91
C VAL A 13 2.21 4.74 16.19
N TYR A 14 0.93 4.33 16.23
CA TYR A 14 0.49 3.16 15.49
C TYR A 14 0.63 3.32 13.98
N SER A 15 0.33 4.51 13.44
CA SER A 15 0.51 4.81 12.01
C SER A 15 1.98 4.80 11.60
N LEU A 16 2.86 5.30 12.46
CA LEU A 16 4.30 5.31 12.23
C LEU A 16 4.82 3.87 12.22
N LEU A 17 4.45 3.07 13.22
CA LEU A 17 4.88 1.68 13.31
C LEU A 17 4.38 0.86 12.11
N SER A 18 3.15 1.05 11.66
CA SER A 18 2.67 0.37 10.44
C SER A 18 3.49 0.75 9.21
N GLY A 19 3.79 2.04 9.02
CA GLY A 19 4.60 2.51 7.90
C GLY A 19 6.02 1.97 7.91
N LEU A 20 6.67 1.94 9.09
CA LEU A 20 8.00 1.35 9.27
C LEU A 20 8.00 -0.16 8.98
N ILE A 21 7.00 -0.90 9.46
CA ILE A 21 6.90 -2.35 9.22
C ILE A 21 6.68 -2.64 7.73
N TRP A 22 5.84 -1.84 7.04
CA TRP A 22 5.67 -1.96 5.59
C TRP A 22 6.96 -1.66 4.84
N GLY A 23 7.70 -0.60 5.20
CA GLY A 23 9.01 -0.31 4.62
C GLY A 23 9.99 -1.47 4.80
N ILE A 24 10.11 -2.02 6.02
CA ILE A 24 10.95 -3.21 6.30
C ILE A 24 10.52 -4.41 5.45
N CYS A 25 9.22 -4.66 5.31
CA CYS A 25 8.74 -5.81 4.53
C CYS A 25 8.85 -5.60 3.01
N GLY A 26 8.89 -4.35 2.54
CA GLY A 26 9.28 -4.00 1.18
C GLY A 26 10.71 -4.44 0.88
N ILE A 27 11.65 -4.08 1.77
CA ILE A 27 13.07 -4.48 1.70
C ILE A 27 13.23 -5.99 1.71
N LEU A 28 12.52 -6.68 2.61
CA LEU A 28 12.55 -8.15 2.66
C LEU A 28 12.01 -8.77 1.38
N GLY A 29 11.00 -8.16 0.76
CA GLY A 29 10.50 -8.57 -0.55
C GLY A 29 11.54 -8.38 -1.65
N GLU A 30 12.20 -7.22 -1.70
CA GLU A 30 13.30 -6.94 -2.64
C GLU A 30 14.46 -7.94 -2.48
N TYR A 31 14.89 -8.18 -1.24
CA TYR A 31 15.88 -9.21 -0.92
C TYR A 31 15.43 -10.59 -1.43
N PHE A 32 14.15 -10.93 -1.24
CA PHE A 32 13.62 -12.21 -1.68
C PHE A 32 13.69 -12.36 -3.21
N PHE A 33 13.30 -11.34 -3.97
CA PHE A 33 13.40 -11.36 -5.44
C PHE A 33 14.84 -11.37 -5.95
N THR A 34 15.77 -10.77 -5.20
CA THR A 34 17.19 -10.69 -5.60
C THR A 34 17.91 -12.01 -5.38
N HIS A 35 17.55 -12.74 -4.33
CA HIS A 35 18.25 -13.97 -3.92
C HIS A 35 17.52 -15.27 -4.25
N TYR A 36 16.22 -15.22 -4.54
CA TYR A 36 15.41 -16.38 -4.86
C TYR A 36 14.59 -16.12 -6.13
N PRO A 37 14.42 -17.12 -7.01
CA PRO A 37 13.61 -17.00 -8.23
C PRO A 37 12.11 -17.07 -7.92
N VAL A 38 11.63 -16.24 -7.00
CA VAL A 38 10.21 -16.13 -6.60
C VAL A 38 9.52 -15.08 -7.47
N SER A 39 8.28 -15.35 -7.91
CA SER A 39 7.50 -14.34 -8.64
C SER A 39 6.71 -13.45 -7.69
N SER A 40 6.54 -12.17 -8.06
CA SER A 40 5.67 -11.21 -7.34
C SER A 40 4.23 -11.70 -7.18
N GLY A 41 3.74 -12.49 -8.15
CA GLY A 41 2.44 -13.15 -8.07
C GLY A 41 2.36 -14.19 -6.96
N TRP A 42 3.35 -15.08 -6.86
CA TRP A 42 3.37 -16.14 -5.85
C TRP A 42 3.39 -15.59 -4.43
N ILE A 43 4.26 -14.60 -4.15
CA ILE A 43 4.34 -13.97 -2.82
C ILE A 43 3.05 -13.23 -2.46
N THR A 44 2.40 -12.61 -3.44
CA THR A 44 1.10 -11.94 -3.26
C THR A 44 0.01 -12.94 -2.88
N SER A 45 -0.06 -14.08 -3.58
CA SER A 45 -1.00 -15.17 -3.27
C SER A 45 -0.81 -15.69 -1.85
N MET A 46 0.42 -16.05 -1.50
CA MET A 46 0.75 -16.65 -0.21
C MET A 46 0.43 -15.68 0.94
N ARG A 47 0.96 -14.44 0.88
CA ARG A 47 0.81 -13.50 1.99
C ARG A 47 -0.63 -13.08 2.23
N LEU A 48 -1.43 -12.90 1.16
CA LEU A 48 -2.82 -12.46 1.27
C LEU A 48 -3.73 -13.55 1.84
N LEU A 49 -3.52 -14.81 1.44
CA LEU A 49 -4.25 -15.92 2.01
C LEU A 49 -3.92 -16.14 3.48
N VAL A 50 -2.63 -16.10 3.84
CA VAL A 50 -2.18 -16.23 5.23
C VAL A 50 -2.70 -15.06 6.08
N ALA A 51 -2.47 -13.82 5.64
CA ALA A 51 -2.87 -12.64 6.39
C ALA A 51 -4.39 -12.52 6.51
N GLY A 52 -5.14 -12.75 5.43
CA GLY A 52 -6.60 -12.74 5.46
C GLY A 52 -7.15 -13.80 6.42
N SER A 53 -6.56 -14.99 6.42
CA SER A 53 -6.94 -16.08 7.33
C SER A 53 -6.65 -15.73 8.78
N LEU A 54 -5.48 -15.14 9.07
CA LEU A 54 -5.11 -14.69 10.41
C LEU A 54 -6.03 -13.56 10.89
N VAL A 55 -6.29 -12.55 10.05
CA VAL A 55 -7.15 -11.41 10.39
C VAL A 55 -8.56 -11.90 10.70
N LEU A 56 -9.15 -12.74 9.85
CA LEU A 56 -10.50 -13.27 10.08
C LEU A 56 -10.53 -14.26 11.25
N GLY A 57 -9.54 -15.15 11.37
CA GLY A 57 -9.46 -16.14 12.45
C GLY A 57 -9.34 -15.51 13.83
N LEU A 58 -8.44 -14.54 14.00
CA LEU A 58 -8.28 -13.79 15.26
C LEU A 58 -9.54 -12.98 15.60
N SER A 59 -10.24 -12.50 14.58
CA SER A 59 -11.44 -11.67 14.76
C SER A 59 -12.71 -12.49 14.97
N ALA A 60 -12.70 -13.79 14.63
CA ALA A 60 -13.84 -14.68 14.81
C ALA A 60 -14.21 -14.83 16.29
N PHE A 61 -13.22 -14.77 17.18
CA PHE A 61 -13.45 -14.80 18.64
C PHE A 61 -14.24 -13.60 19.15
N GLN A 62 -14.08 -12.42 18.50
CA GLN A 62 -14.71 -11.17 18.92
C GLN A 62 -16.03 -10.89 18.20
N LEU A 63 -16.06 -11.08 16.88
CA LEU A 63 -17.18 -10.71 16.02
C LEU A 63 -18.14 -11.87 15.72
N ARG A 64 -17.71 -13.12 15.91
CA ARG A 64 -18.51 -14.34 15.67
C ARG A 64 -19.28 -14.28 14.34
N SER A 65 -20.61 -14.35 14.37
CA SER A 65 -21.48 -14.36 13.20
C SER A 65 -21.45 -13.06 12.40
N HIS A 66 -21.05 -11.93 12.99
CA HIS A 66 -20.99 -10.65 12.28
C HIS A 66 -19.92 -10.63 11.17
N LEU A 67 -18.93 -11.52 11.23
CA LEU A 67 -17.94 -11.66 10.15
C LEU A 67 -18.56 -12.08 8.81
N LEU A 68 -19.70 -12.78 8.84
CA LEU A 68 -20.36 -13.32 7.66
C LEU A 68 -21.47 -12.40 7.12
N ASP A 69 -21.78 -11.30 7.81
CA ASP A 69 -22.90 -10.42 7.45
C ASP A 69 -22.71 -9.78 6.06
N ILE A 70 -21.47 -9.51 5.64
CA ILE A 70 -21.14 -9.01 4.29
C ILE A 70 -21.72 -9.95 3.21
N TRP A 71 -21.73 -11.25 3.47
CA TRP A 71 -22.13 -12.28 2.51
C TRP A 71 -23.62 -12.59 2.51
N ARG A 72 -24.37 -12.08 3.49
CA ARG A 72 -25.83 -12.31 3.56
C ARG A 72 -26.58 -11.54 2.47
N ASP A 73 -26.04 -10.41 2.02
CA ASP A 73 -26.65 -9.58 0.98
C ASP A 73 -25.94 -9.80 -0.37
N LYS A 74 -26.64 -10.46 -1.30
CA LYS A 74 -26.15 -10.76 -2.65
C LYS A 74 -25.75 -9.51 -3.44
N LYS A 75 -26.29 -8.34 -3.10
CA LYS A 75 -25.93 -7.05 -3.73
C LYS A 75 -24.48 -6.64 -3.41
N ASN A 76 -23.86 -7.25 -2.41
CA ASN A 76 -22.47 -6.99 -2.06
C ASN A 76 -21.48 -7.71 -2.96
N TYR A 77 -21.84 -8.81 -3.60
CA TYR A 77 -20.88 -9.73 -4.22
C TYR A 77 -20.03 -9.05 -5.29
N LEU A 78 -20.68 -8.43 -6.30
CA LEU A 78 -19.96 -7.82 -7.41
C LEU A 78 -19.12 -6.60 -6.97
N PRO A 79 -19.62 -5.64 -6.18
CA PRO A 79 -18.80 -4.50 -5.79
C PRO A 79 -17.72 -4.87 -4.76
N PHE A 80 -17.93 -5.92 -3.96
CA PHE A 80 -16.90 -6.42 -3.04
C PHE A 80 -15.81 -7.17 -3.81
N LEU A 81 -16.16 -7.92 -4.86
CA LEU A 81 -15.20 -8.52 -5.78
C LEU A 81 -14.39 -7.44 -6.50
N ALA A 82 -15.03 -6.36 -6.94
CA ALA A 82 -14.34 -5.20 -7.51
C ALA A 82 -13.36 -4.57 -6.50
N TYR A 83 -13.75 -4.44 -5.23
CA TYR A 83 -12.84 -4.00 -4.17
C TYR A 83 -11.65 -4.95 -3.97
N ALA A 84 -11.90 -6.26 -3.90
CA ALA A 84 -10.85 -7.24 -3.70
C ALA A 84 -9.85 -7.25 -4.87
N ILE A 85 -10.32 -7.14 -6.12
CA ILE A 85 -9.46 -7.19 -7.31
C ILE A 85 -8.82 -5.82 -7.57
N LEU A 86 -9.61 -4.78 -7.81
CA LEU A 86 -9.11 -3.45 -8.22
C LEU A 86 -8.43 -2.70 -7.07
N GLY A 87 -8.83 -2.98 -5.83
CA GLY A 87 -8.22 -2.39 -4.64
C GLY A 87 -7.07 -3.24 -4.13
N ILE A 88 -7.39 -4.32 -3.41
CA ILE A 88 -6.38 -5.10 -2.67
C ILE A 88 -5.43 -5.86 -3.59
N PHE A 89 -5.92 -6.64 -4.55
CA PHE A 89 -5.02 -7.40 -5.42
C PHE A 89 -4.13 -6.46 -6.24
N SER A 90 -4.72 -5.45 -6.90
CA SER A 90 -3.96 -4.51 -7.73
C SER A 90 -2.87 -3.77 -6.95
N VAL A 91 -3.18 -3.21 -5.76
CA VAL A 91 -2.13 -2.52 -4.98
C VAL A 91 -1.01 -3.48 -4.59
N GLN A 92 -1.36 -4.70 -4.17
CA GLN A 92 -0.38 -5.64 -3.63
C GLN A 92 0.48 -6.31 -4.71
N PHE A 93 -0.14 -6.68 -5.83
CA PHE A 93 0.55 -7.33 -6.95
C PHE A 93 1.43 -6.32 -7.69
N PHE A 94 0.88 -5.18 -8.11
CA PHE A 94 1.64 -4.20 -8.88
C PHE A 94 2.75 -3.52 -8.07
N PHE A 95 2.58 -3.39 -6.75
CA PHE A 95 3.66 -2.98 -5.87
C PHE A 95 4.83 -3.96 -5.94
N TYR A 96 4.61 -5.25 -5.69
CA TYR A 96 5.71 -6.21 -5.71
C TYR A 96 6.27 -6.46 -7.10
N LEU A 97 5.46 -6.33 -8.15
CA LEU A 97 5.94 -6.36 -9.52
C LEU A 97 6.88 -5.18 -9.79
N CYS A 98 6.57 -3.98 -9.28
CA CYS A 98 7.48 -2.83 -9.33
C CYS A 98 8.78 -3.09 -8.56
N VAL A 99 8.70 -3.71 -7.37
CA VAL A 99 9.89 -4.11 -6.59
C VAL A 99 10.74 -5.12 -7.36
N GLU A 100 10.14 -6.15 -7.95
CA GLU A 100 10.82 -7.20 -8.72
C GLU A 100 11.58 -6.62 -9.94
N TYR A 101 11.00 -5.64 -10.63
CA TYR A 101 11.62 -5.00 -11.80
C TYR A 101 12.41 -3.72 -11.50
N SER A 102 12.49 -3.32 -10.24
CA SER A 102 13.24 -2.15 -9.78
C SER A 102 13.73 -2.33 -8.35
N ASN A 103 13.09 -1.71 -7.35
CA ASN A 103 13.42 -1.84 -5.93
C ASN A 103 12.25 -1.33 -5.07
N ALA A 104 12.29 -1.65 -3.76
CA ALA A 104 11.27 -1.28 -2.79
C ALA A 104 11.12 0.24 -2.63
N THR A 105 12.23 0.97 -2.71
CA THR A 105 12.23 2.43 -2.55
C THR A 105 11.48 3.11 -3.70
N THR A 106 11.76 2.75 -4.95
CA THR A 106 11.05 3.25 -6.12
C THR A 106 9.56 2.87 -6.07
N ALA A 107 9.22 1.64 -5.70
CA ALA A 107 7.84 1.19 -5.61
C ALA A 107 7.03 1.98 -4.57
N THR A 108 7.58 2.19 -3.36
CA THR A 108 6.93 2.95 -2.29
C THR A 108 6.76 4.43 -2.66
N ILE A 109 7.76 5.05 -3.30
CA ILE A 109 7.68 6.44 -3.77
C ILE A 109 6.59 6.59 -4.85
N LEU A 110 6.57 5.73 -5.87
CA LEU A 110 5.56 5.77 -6.93
C LEU A 110 4.16 5.51 -6.36
N GLN A 111 4.03 4.59 -5.41
CA GLN A 111 2.77 4.30 -4.75
C GLN A 111 2.24 5.51 -3.95
N PHE A 112 3.13 6.30 -3.34
CA PHE A 112 2.79 7.49 -2.56
C PHE A 112 2.11 8.60 -3.38
N ILE A 113 2.06 8.46 -4.71
CA ILE A 113 1.38 9.36 -5.65
C ILE A 113 -0.12 9.06 -5.76
N SER A 114 -0.62 8.04 -5.04
CA SER A 114 -2.05 7.72 -5.00
C SER A 114 -3.00 8.91 -4.77
N PRO A 115 -2.65 9.96 -3.98
CA PRO A 115 -3.52 11.13 -3.84
C PRO A 115 -3.81 11.86 -5.16
N VAL A 116 -2.90 11.80 -6.14
CA VAL A 116 -3.13 12.34 -7.50
C VAL A 116 -4.30 11.60 -8.17
N PHE A 117 -4.29 10.27 -8.12
CA PHE A 117 -5.35 9.46 -8.71
C PHE A 117 -6.69 9.65 -7.97
N ILE A 118 -6.67 9.79 -6.64
CA ILE A 118 -7.86 10.13 -5.85
C ILE A 118 -8.44 11.48 -6.27
N LEU A 119 -7.61 12.51 -6.48
CA LEU A 119 -8.04 13.83 -6.96
C LEU A 119 -8.72 13.72 -8.34
N PHE A 120 -8.10 12.99 -9.28
CA PHE A 120 -8.68 12.75 -10.61
C PHE A 120 -10.01 11.99 -10.54
N TYR A 121 -10.08 10.95 -9.72
CA TYR A 121 -11.31 10.19 -9.51
C TYR A 121 -12.43 11.08 -8.96
N ASN A 122 -12.13 11.91 -7.95
CA ASN A 122 -13.10 12.84 -7.38
C ASN A 122 -13.58 13.87 -8.40
N ARG A 123 -12.69 14.33 -9.28
CA ARG A 123 -13.05 15.24 -10.37
C ARG A 123 -13.95 14.59 -11.41
N ILE A 124 -13.69 13.34 -11.80
CA ILE A 124 -14.45 12.65 -12.86
C ILE A 124 -15.80 12.16 -12.34
N ILE A 125 -15.81 11.53 -11.17
CA ILE A 125 -17.00 10.84 -10.63
C ILE A 125 -17.90 11.79 -9.84
N TYR A 126 -17.32 12.65 -9.00
CA TYR A 126 -18.08 13.56 -8.14
C TYR A 126 -18.10 15.00 -8.66
N GLN A 127 -17.46 15.28 -9.79
CA GLN A 127 -17.37 16.61 -10.40
C GLN A 127 -16.79 17.71 -9.49
N LYS A 128 -16.13 17.30 -8.38
CA LYS A 128 -15.49 18.22 -7.43
C LYS A 128 -14.37 18.97 -8.14
N LYS A 129 -14.35 20.30 -8.02
CA LYS A 129 -13.27 21.12 -8.61
C LYS A 129 -12.01 20.97 -7.75
N ALA A 130 -10.89 20.66 -8.39
CA ALA A 130 -9.59 20.73 -7.74
C ALA A 130 -9.22 22.20 -7.51
N SER A 131 -8.66 22.52 -6.34
CA SER A 131 -8.10 23.85 -6.11
C SER A 131 -6.83 24.05 -6.95
N ILE A 132 -6.50 25.32 -7.24
CA ILE A 132 -5.28 25.67 -7.98
C ILE A 132 -4.04 25.17 -7.22
N THR A 133 -4.07 25.20 -5.89
CA THR A 133 -3.03 24.65 -5.02
C THR A 133 -2.91 23.13 -5.17
N ALA A 134 -4.02 22.39 -5.23
CA ALA A 134 -3.99 20.95 -5.48
C ALA A 134 -3.36 20.62 -6.85
N VAL A 135 -3.72 21.36 -7.90
CA VAL A 135 -3.10 21.19 -9.23
C VAL A 135 -1.60 21.47 -9.18
N PHE A 136 -1.18 22.51 -8.47
CA PHE A 136 0.24 22.83 -8.30
C PHE A 136 1.00 21.69 -7.60
N TYR A 137 0.45 21.08 -6.54
CA TYR A 137 1.08 19.93 -5.88
C TYR A 137 1.20 18.72 -6.80
N VAL A 138 0.19 18.45 -7.64
CA VAL A 138 0.25 17.39 -8.65
C VAL A 138 1.39 17.66 -9.64
N LEU A 139 1.52 18.89 -10.15
CA LEU A 139 2.58 19.23 -11.11
C LEU A 139 3.99 19.02 -10.53
N ILE A 140 4.22 19.42 -9.28
CA ILE A 140 5.51 19.19 -8.60
C ILE A 140 5.79 17.69 -8.43
N ALA A 141 4.78 16.90 -8.01
CA ALA A 141 4.96 15.46 -7.86
C ALA A 141 5.25 14.77 -9.20
N MET A 142 4.58 15.18 -10.27
CA MET A 142 4.85 14.65 -11.62
C MET A 142 6.27 15.01 -12.10
N LEU A 143 6.79 16.20 -11.74
CA LEU A 143 8.19 16.54 -11.98
C LEU A 143 9.13 15.62 -11.20
N GLY A 144 8.80 15.27 -9.95
CA GLY A 144 9.54 14.29 -9.17
C GLY A 144 9.54 12.89 -9.80
N VAL A 145 8.39 12.41 -10.31
CA VAL A 145 8.31 11.13 -11.04
C VAL A 145 9.19 11.15 -12.28
N PHE A 146 9.09 12.23 -13.04
CA PHE A 146 9.88 12.42 -14.25
C PHE A 146 11.38 12.39 -13.94
N LEU A 147 11.81 13.09 -12.89
CA LEU A 147 13.19 13.11 -12.44
C LEU A 147 13.66 11.73 -11.99
N MET A 148 12.82 11.00 -11.25
CA MET A 148 13.12 9.64 -10.83
C MET A 148 13.25 8.69 -12.02
N ALA A 149 12.39 8.85 -13.03
CA ALA A 149 12.38 7.99 -14.22
C ALA A 149 13.56 8.25 -15.16
N THR A 150 14.01 9.50 -15.28
CA THR A 150 15.04 9.91 -16.25
C THR A 150 16.42 10.15 -15.64
N LYS A 151 16.51 10.42 -14.33
CA LYS A 151 17.72 10.95 -13.67
C LYS A 151 18.34 12.15 -14.40
N GLY A 152 17.50 12.97 -15.03
CA GLY A 152 17.92 14.14 -15.79
C GLY A 152 18.41 13.87 -17.22
N ASP A 153 18.50 12.60 -17.65
CA ASP A 153 18.81 12.25 -19.03
C ASP A 153 17.53 11.98 -19.82
N LEU A 154 17.24 12.83 -20.81
CA LEU A 154 16.03 12.73 -21.63
C LEU A 154 16.14 11.66 -22.73
N SER A 155 17.33 11.12 -22.97
CA SER A 155 17.57 10.15 -24.03
C SER A 155 17.26 8.71 -23.62
N GLN A 156 17.20 8.43 -22.32
CA GLN A 156 16.99 7.09 -21.78
C GLN A 156 16.24 7.11 -20.44
N LEU A 157 15.46 6.06 -20.18
CA LEU A 157 14.86 5.84 -18.87
C LEU A 157 15.87 5.12 -17.98
N SER A 158 16.10 5.67 -16.79
CA SER A 158 16.94 5.06 -15.74
C SER A 158 16.27 3.87 -15.06
N MET A 159 14.96 3.70 -15.23
CA MET A 159 14.17 2.58 -14.74
C MET A 159 13.46 1.88 -15.90
N THR A 160 13.15 0.60 -15.72
CA THR A 160 12.39 -0.13 -16.74
C THR A 160 10.98 0.47 -16.89
N PRO A 161 10.44 0.57 -18.11
CA PRO A 161 9.05 1.00 -18.32
C PRO A 161 8.06 0.16 -17.53
N LEU A 162 8.35 -1.13 -17.36
CA LEU A 162 7.54 -2.05 -16.58
C LEU A 162 7.49 -1.67 -15.10
N ALA A 163 8.63 -1.31 -14.48
CA ALA A 163 8.65 -0.83 -13.10
C ALA A 163 7.86 0.47 -12.94
N LEU A 164 8.00 1.43 -13.86
CA LEU A 164 7.25 2.69 -13.81
C LEU A 164 5.74 2.46 -13.90
N VAL A 165 5.30 1.69 -14.91
CA VAL A 165 3.87 1.40 -15.14
C VAL A 165 3.27 0.65 -13.95
N THR A 166 3.97 -0.36 -13.43
CA THR A 166 3.48 -1.15 -12.30
C THR A 166 3.46 -0.34 -11.00
N GLY A 167 4.46 0.52 -10.77
CA GLY A 167 4.43 1.45 -9.64
C GLY A 167 3.23 2.40 -9.69
N LEU A 168 2.93 2.97 -10.86
CA LEU A 168 1.75 3.84 -11.05
C LEU A 168 0.43 3.05 -10.94
N LEU A 169 0.35 1.83 -11.49
CA LEU A 169 -0.81 0.96 -11.32
C LEU A 169 -1.03 0.58 -9.85
N SER A 170 0.04 0.46 -9.06
CA SER A 170 -0.08 0.25 -7.61
C SER A 170 -0.72 1.46 -6.92
N ALA A 171 -0.36 2.69 -7.32
CA ALA A 171 -0.96 3.92 -6.81
C ALA A 171 -2.46 4.05 -7.19
N VAL A 172 -2.83 3.61 -8.40
CA VAL A 172 -4.24 3.45 -8.80
C VAL A 172 -4.95 2.40 -7.95
N GLY A 173 -4.27 1.28 -7.64
CA GLY A 173 -4.75 0.27 -6.71
C GLY A 173 -5.03 0.84 -5.32
N VAL A 174 -4.13 1.69 -4.79
CA VAL A 174 -4.34 2.39 -3.51
C VAL A 174 -5.62 3.25 -3.57
N MET A 175 -5.83 4.02 -4.65
CA MET A 175 -7.04 4.82 -4.82
C MET A 175 -8.31 3.95 -4.69
N PHE A 176 -8.38 2.83 -5.40
CA PHE A 176 -9.52 1.90 -5.28
C PHE A 176 -9.61 1.26 -3.89
N ASN A 177 -8.47 0.91 -3.28
CA ASN A 177 -8.39 0.35 -1.93
C ASN A 177 -8.82 1.34 -0.84
N VAL A 178 -8.79 2.65 -1.11
CA VAL A 178 -9.29 3.69 -0.19
C VAL A 178 -10.78 3.99 -0.42
N ILE A 179 -11.24 3.99 -1.67
CA ILE A 179 -12.59 4.44 -2.02
C ILE A 179 -13.63 3.32 -1.94
N LEU A 180 -13.36 2.17 -2.57
CA LEU A 180 -14.35 1.09 -2.68
C LEU A 180 -14.78 0.45 -1.35
N PRO A 181 -13.90 0.27 -0.33
CA PRO A 181 -14.32 -0.40 0.90
C PRO A 181 -15.18 0.48 1.81
N GLN A 182 -15.28 1.80 1.59
CA GLN A 182 -15.90 2.73 2.55
C GLN A 182 -17.33 2.33 2.93
N ARG A 183 -18.14 1.92 1.94
CA ARG A 183 -19.53 1.48 2.18
C ARG A 183 -19.60 0.20 3.03
N PHE A 184 -18.65 -0.71 2.84
CA PHE A 184 -18.59 -1.98 3.57
C PHE A 184 -18.02 -1.76 4.96
N ALA A 185 -16.96 -0.96 5.08
CA ALA A 185 -16.33 -0.61 6.35
C ALA A 185 -17.31 0.11 7.28
N ARG A 186 -18.15 1.00 6.75
CA ARG A 186 -19.20 1.69 7.54
C ARG A 186 -20.31 0.75 8.02
N ARG A 187 -20.71 -0.22 7.20
CA ARG A 187 -21.87 -1.10 7.49
C ARG A 187 -21.51 -2.36 8.27
N TYR A 188 -20.34 -2.95 7.99
CA TYR A 188 -19.92 -4.25 8.50
C TYR A 188 -18.62 -4.17 9.32
N GLY A 189 -18.02 -2.99 9.43
CA GLY A 189 -16.74 -2.78 10.10
C GLY A 189 -15.54 -2.98 9.16
N PHE A 190 -14.41 -2.40 9.56
CA PHE A 190 -13.19 -2.40 8.75
C PHE A 190 -12.49 -3.77 8.76
N VAL A 191 -12.53 -4.50 9.89
CA VAL A 191 -11.88 -5.82 10.03
C VAL A 191 -12.49 -6.84 9.05
N PRO A 192 -13.82 -7.05 9.00
CA PRO A 192 -14.39 -8.05 8.08
C PRO A 192 -14.23 -7.61 6.63
N THR A 193 -14.32 -6.31 6.35
CA THR A 193 -14.15 -5.75 5.00
C THR A 193 -12.77 -6.06 4.44
N VAL A 194 -11.70 -5.80 5.19
CA VAL A 194 -10.36 -6.05 4.66
C VAL A 194 -9.97 -7.52 4.77
N GLY A 195 -10.34 -8.22 5.84
CA GLY A 195 -10.03 -9.66 5.97
C GLY A 195 -10.61 -10.48 4.82
N TRP A 196 -11.89 -10.29 4.49
CA TRP A 196 -12.50 -10.95 3.32
C TRP A 196 -11.94 -10.43 2.00
N GLY A 197 -11.60 -9.14 1.92
CA GLY A 197 -10.94 -8.58 0.76
C GLY A 197 -9.59 -9.24 0.48
N MET A 198 -8.78 -9.47 1.52
CA MET A 198 -7.49 -10.18 1.45
C MET A 198 -7.69 -11.63 1.02
N ILE A 199 -8.68 -12.34 1.56
CA ILE A 199 -8.98 -13.72 1.14
C ILE A 199 -9.34 -13.76 -0.35
N LEU A 200 -10.27 -12.93 -0.82
CA LEU A 200 -10.68 -12.95 -2.23
C LEU A 200 -9.56 -12.52 -3.17
N ALA A 201 -8.80 -11.47 -2.81
CA ALA A 201 -7.65 -11.03 -3.57
C ALA A 201 -6.57 -12.12 -3.62
N GLY A 202 -6.32 -12.79 -2.50
CA GLY A 202 -5.39 -13.91 -2.39
C GLY A 202 -5.84 -15.14 -3.18
N LEU A 203 -7.14 -15.46 -3.19
CA LEU A 203 -7.70 -16.54 -4.00
C LEU A 203 -7.60 -16.24 -5.50
N PHE A 204 -7.91 -15.00 -5.90
CA PHE A 204 -7.73 -14.54 -7.28
C PHE A 204 -6.25 -14.61 -7.70
N SER A 205 -5.34 -14.09 -6.87
CA SER A 205 -3.91 -14.20 -7.09
C SER A 205 -3.46 -15.65 -7.18
N ASN A 206 -3.95 -16.53 -6.30
CA ASN A 206 -3.61 -17.95 -6.27
C ASN A 206 -4.12 -18.72 -7.50
N PHE A 207 -5.23 -18.28 -8.10
CA PHE A 207 -5.68 -18.84 -9.38
C PHE A 207 -4.70 -18.53 -10.52
N LEU A 208 -4.10 -17.33 -10.52
CA LEU A 208 -3.11 -16.91 -11.52
C LEU A 208 -1.69 -17.44 -11.21
N TYR A 209 -1.33 -17.47 -9.93
CA TYR A 209 0.00 -17.80 -9.40
C TYR A 209 -0.17 -18.73 -8.19
N PRO A 210 -0.32 -20.05 -8.43
CA PRO A 210 -0.66 -20.99 -7.37
C PRO A 210 0.45 -21.17 -6.35
N ILE A 211 0.11 -21.09 -5.06
CA ILE A 211 1.09 -21.18 -3.95
C ILE A 211 1.83 -22.54 -3.90
N TYR A 212 1.23 -23.61 -4.44
CA TYR A 212 1.86 -24.92 -4.51
C TYR A 212 2.94 -25.02 -5.60
N GLN A 213 2.98 -24.08 -6.55
CA GLN A 213 4.03 -24.01 -7.57
C GLN A 213 5.21 -23.19 -7.04
N ILE A 214 6.02 -23.83 -6.20
CA ILE A 214 7.20 -23.20 -5.61
C ILE A 214 8.36 -23.28 -6.61
N SER A 215 8.85 -22.13 -7.06
CA SER A 215 9.95 -22.00 -8.02
C SER A 215 11.33 -21.82 -7.38
N PHE A 216 11.39 -21.66 -6.06
CA PHE A 216 12.60 -21.36 -5.30
C PHE A 216 12.93 -22.47 -4.27
N GLN A 217 14.16 -22.47 -3.76
CA GLN A 217 14.55 -23.42 -2.72
C GLN A 217 13.90 -23.08 -1.39
N VAL A 218 13.17 -24.03 -0.82
CA VAL A 218 12.55 -23.89 0.51
C VAL A 218 13.59 -24.22 1.58
N ASP A 219 14.21 -23.16 2.10
CA ASP A 219 15.13 -23.19 3.22
C ASP A 219 14.60 -22.37 4.41
N LEU A 220 15.33 -22.37 5.53
CA LEU A 220 14.91 -21.64 6.72
C LEU A 220 14.76 -20.13 6.45
N VAL A 221 15.63 -19.55 5.63
CA VAL A 221 15.66 -18.11 5.33
C VAL A 221 14.43 -17.69 4.52
N SER A 222 14.15 -18.37 3.41
CA SER A 222 12.97 -18.12 2.57
C SER A 222 11.66 -18.30 3.35
N VAL A 223 11.56 -19.31 4.22
CA VAL A 223 10.41 -19.50 5.10
C VAL A 223 10.25 -18.35 6.10
N LEU A 224 11.35 -17.91 6.74
CA LEU A 224 11.31 -16.77 7.66
C LEU A 224 10.92 -15.47 6.96
N ILE A 225 11.42 -15.22 5.75
CA ILE A 225 11.01 -14.07 4.93
C ILE A 225 9.51 -14.14 4.63
N CYS A 226 9.02 -15.28 4.15
CA CYS A 226 7.61 -15.50 3.84
C CYS A 226 6.71 -15.24 5.05
N LEU A 227 7.03 -15.84 6.19
CA LEU A 227 6.28 -15.66 7.43
C LEU A 227 6.33 -14.22 7.92
N THR A 228 7.48 -13.56 7.83
CA THR A 228 7.64 -12.18 8.26
C THR A 228 6.77 -11.24 7.42
N ILE A 229 6.80 -11.39 6.09
CA ILE A 229 5.99 -10.57 5.18
C ILE A 229 4.49 -10.83 5.38
N ALA A 230 4.09 -12.09 5.53
CA ALA A 230 2.67 -12.45 5.70
C ALA A 230 2.11 -12.02 7.06
N VAL A 231 2.81 -12.33 8.15
CA VAL A 231 2.32 -12.10 9.51
C VAL A 231 2.57 -10.66 9.94
N PHE A 232 3.82 -10.20 9.88
CA PHE A 232 4.19 -8.87 10.37
C PHE A 232 3.90 -7.79 9.33
N GLY A 233 4.36 -7.99 8.10
CA GLY A 233 4.20 -7.04 7.00
C GLY A 233 2.77 -6.85 6.53
N THR A 234 1.93 -7.88 6.65
CA THR A 234 0.56 -7.80 6.12
C THR A 234 -0.46 -7.76 7.25
N ALA A 235 -0.63 -8.84 8.03
CA ALA A 235 -1.68 -8.89 9.05
C ALA A 235 -1.45 -7.90 10.20
N PHE A 236 -0.28 -7.90 10.81
CA PHE A 236 0.02 -7.09 12.00
C PHE A 236 0.11 -5.59 11.68
N ALA A 237 0.87 -5.20 10.64
CA ALA A 237 0.93 -3.82 10.19
C ALA A 237 -0.46 -3.27 9.83
N PHE A 238 -1.30 -4.10 9.23
CA PHE A 238 -2.68 -3.75 8.96
C PHE A 238 -3.49 -3.50 10.24
N PHE A 239 -3.39 -4.36 11.26
CA PHE A 239 -4.04 -4.11 12.56
C PHE A 239 -3.57 -2.81 13.23
N LEU A 240 -2.28 -2.46 13.12
CA LEU A 240 -1.76 -1.19 13.62
C LEU A 240 -2.35 0.00 12.86
N SER A 241 -2.37 -0.07 11.52
CA SER A 241 -2.96 0.95 10.66
C SER A 241 -4.45 1.16 10.97
N MET A 242 -5.20 0.07 11.16
CA MET A 242 -6.58 0.11 11.61
C MET A 242 -6.76 0.83 12.95
N LYS A 243 -5.92 0.49 13.93
CA LYS A 243 -5.95 1.14 15.24
C LYS A 243 -5.63 2.62 15.08
N ALA A 244 -4.68 3.01 14.24
CA ALA A 244 -4.39 4.41 13.94
C ALA A 244 -5.61 5.15 13.40
N VAL A 245 -6.27 4.62 12.37
CA VAL A 245 -7.49 5.23 11.76
C VAL A 245 -8.65 5.35 12.76
N SER A 246 -8.74 4.47 13.75
CA SER A 246 -9.76 4.58 14.81
C SER A 246 -9.46 5.65 15.88
N LEU A 247 -8.20 6.10 15.96
CA LEU A 247 -7.72 7.00 17.00
C LEU A 247 -7.45 8.43 16.50
N VAL A 248 -6.99 8.57 15.27
CA VAL A 248 -6.64 9.84 14.63
C VAL A 248 -7.36 10.00 13.29
N SER A 249 -7.40 11.22 12.77
CA SER A 249 -8.02 11.47 11.47
C SER A 249 -7.27 10.76 10.33
N PRO A 250 -7.96 10.41 9.22
CA PRO A 250 -7.32 9.86 8.03
C PRO A 250 -6.16 10.73 7.51
N LEU A 251 -6.26 12.06 7.69
CA LEU A 251 -5.19 12.98 7.35
C LEU A 251 -3.90 12.70 8.13
N VAL A 252 -3.98 12.51 9.44
CA VAL A 252 -2.79 12.20 10.25
C VAL A 252 -2.16 10.89 9.80
N VAL A 253 -2.99 9.87 9.53
CA VAL A 253 -2.50 8.58 9.01
C VAL A 253 -1.81 8.75 7.65
N SER A 254 -2.39 9.53 6.75
CA SER A 254 -1.84 9.82 5.42
C SER A 254 -0.53 10.61 5.45
N VAL A 255 -0.35 11.51 6.41
CA VAL A 255 0.91 12.26 6.58
C VAL A 255 1.98 11.34 7.14
N VAL A 256 1.63 10.54 8.16
CA VAL A 256 2.57 9.66 8.86
C VAL A 256 2.96 8.46 8.00
N SER A 257 2.13 8.03 7.04
CA SER A 257 2.48 6.97 6.10
C SER A 257 3.67 7.32 5.20
N ALA A 258 4.07 8.59 5.11
CA ALA A 258 5.35 8.98 4.49
C ALA A 258 6.58 8.31 5.14
N SER A 259 6.43 7.81 6.37
CA SER A 259 7.46 6.98 7.02
C SER A 259 7.79 5.69 6.25
N GLU A 260 6.87 5.16 5.44
CA GLU A 260 7.08 3.97 4.63
C GLU A 260 8.14 4.19 3.53
N PRO A 261 7.99 5.13 2.57
CA PRO A 261 9.02 5.37 1.57
C PRO A 261 10.34 5.86 2.17
N LEU A 262 10.30 6.62 3.28
CA LEU A 262 11.51 7.06 3.97
C LEU A 262 12.28 5.90 4.61
N SER A 263 11.57 4.97 5.26
CA SER A 263 12.21 3.79 5.86
C SER A 263 12.68 2.81 4.80
N SER A 264 11.93 2.63 3.71
CA SER A 264 12.39 1.84 2.55
C SER A 264 13.69 2.42 2.00
N ALA A 265 13.76 3.73 1.72
CA ALA A 265 14.99 4.34 1.21
C ALA A 265 16.18 4.14 2.15
N LEU A 266 16.00 4.43 3.45
CA LEU A 266 17.05 4.28 4.44
C LEU A 266 17.55 2.84 4.55
N LEU A 267 16.63 1.88 4.62
CA LEU A 267 16.98 0.46 4.77
C LEU A 267 17.56 -0.11 3.47
N SER A 268 17.13 0.34 2.30
CA SER A 268 17.70 -0.10 1.02
C SER A 268 19.16 0.34 0.91
N VAL A 269 19.49 1.55 1.38
CA VAL A 269 20.88 2.04 1.45
C VAL A 269 21.71 1.20 2.42
N LEU A 270 21.17 0.92 3.62
CA LEU A 270 21.91 0.24 4.68
C LEU A 270 22.12 -1.27 4.42
N PHE A 271 21.13 -1.96 3.85
CA PHE A 271 21.10 -3.42 3.78
C PHE A 271 21.19 -3.99 2.36
N LEU A 272 20.77 -3.24 1.34
CA LEU A 272 20.74 -3.70 -0.05
C LEU A 272 21.72 -2.94 -0.96
N GLY A 273 22.49 -1.99 -0.40
CA GLY A 273 23.51 -1.25 -1.15
C GLY A 273 22.96 -0.24 -2.15
N LEU A 274 21.70 0.21 -1.98
CA LEU A 274 21.12 1.24 -2.83
C LEU A 274 21.96 2.53 -2.75
N VAL A 275 22.41 3.03 -3.89
CA VAL A 275 23.10 4.32 -3.96
C VAL A 275 22.06 5.43 -4.08
N MET A 276 21.90 6.21 -3.02
CA MET A 276 21.02 7.38 -3.01
C MET A 276 21.69 8.54 -3.74
N ASP A 277 21.49 8.61 -5.06
CA ASP A 277 21.95 9.74 -5.86
C ASP A 277 21.10 11.01 -5.64
N GLY A 278 21.64 12.16 -6.06
CA GLY A 278 20.97 13.45 -5.88
C GLY A 278 19.62 13.55 -6.60
N PHE A 279 19.44 12.80 -7.69
CA PHE A 279 18.19 12.78 -8.45
C PHE A 279 17.09 12.03 -7.69
N LEU A 280 17.41 10.87 -7.11
CA LEU A 280 16.49 10.09 -6.28
C LEU A 280 16.12 10.87 -5.02
N ALA A 281 17.09 11.49 -4.35
CA ALA A 281 16.83 12.32 -3.17
C ALA A 281 15.90 13.51 -3.49
N LEU A 282 16.16 14.21 -4.60
CA LEU A 282 15.31 15.31 -5.05
C LEU A 282 13.92 14.81 -5.46
N ALA A 283 13.82 13.69 -6.17
CA ALA A 283 12.54 13.09 -6.56
C ALA A 283 11.69 12.72 -5.33
N MET A 284 12.30 12.13 -4.29
CA MET A 284 11.63 11.82 -3.03
C MET A 284 11.01 13.07 -2.42
N VAL A 285 11.75 14.17 -2.34
CA VAL A 285 11.24 15.44 -1.80
C VAL A 285 10.12 15.99 -2.67
N LEU A 286 10.29 16.01 -4.00
CA LEU A 286 9.31 16.52 -4.95
C LEU A 286 8.04 15.68 -5.00
N ILE A 287 8.06 14.42 -4.57
CA ILE A 287 6.88 13.56 -4.52
C ILE A 287 6.23 13.58 -3.13
N ILE A 288 6.99 13.27 -2.09
CA ILE A 288 6.44 13.06 -0.74
C ILE A 288 5.86 14.36 -0.19
N VAL A 289 6.59 15.47 -0.30
CA VAL A 289 6.17 16.75 0.31
C VAL A 289 4.87 17.27 -0.34
N PRO A 290 4.74 17.38 -1.68
CA PRO A 290 3.48 17.80 -2.28
C PRO A 290 2.33 16.82 -2.05
N MET A 291 2.58 15.51 -1.98
CA MET A 291 1.51 14.53 -1.72
C MET A 291 0.96 14.62 -0.29
N ILE A 292 1.83 14.93 0.68
CA ILE A 292 1.39 15.28 2.04
C ILE A 292 0.49 16.52 2.00
N PHE A 293 0.93 17.60 1.36
CA PHE A 293 0.14 18.84 1.28
C PHE A 293 -1.17 18.67 0.50
N LEU A 294 -1.17 17.89 -0.59
CA LEU A 294 -2.37 17.55 -1.34
C LEU A 294 -3.37 16.79 -0.46
N SER A 295 -2.89 15.85 0.35
CA SER A 295 -3.74 15.11 1.29
C SER A 295 -4.34 16.03 2.35
N VAL A 296 -3.59 17.02 2.85
CA VAL A 296 -4.08 18.05 3.78
C VAL A 296 -5.16 18.91 3.13
N GLU A 297 -4.95 19.35 1.89
CA GLU A 297 -5.89 20.19 1.15
C GLU A 297 -7.20 19.46 0.87
N GLU A 298 -7.14 18.21 0.39
CA GLU A 298 -8.32 17.39 0.13
C GLU A 298 -9.12 17.13 1.41
N ALA A 299 -8.43 16.92 2.53
CA ALA A 299 -9.07 16.73 3.84
C ALA A 299 -9.82 17.98 4.32
N LYS A 300 -9.28 19.19 4.08
CA LYS A 300 -9.96 20.45 4.41
C LYS A 300 -11.22 20.66 3.58
N GLN A 301 -11.19 20.30 2.30
CA GLN A 301 -12.33 20.46 1.39
C GLN A 301 -13.43 19.40 1.56
N ALA A 302 -13.16 18.34 2.33
CA ALA A 302 -14.13 17.29 2.64
C ALA A 302 -14.92 17.58 3.94
N GLN A 303 -14.56 18.63 4.67
CA GLN A 303 -15.29 19.18 5.83
C GLN A 303 -16.26 20.26 5.36
#